data_AF-A0A945SUY5-F1
#
_entry.id   AF-A0A945SUY5-F1
#
_cell.length_a   1.000
_cell.length_b   1.000
_cell.length_c   1.000
_cell.angle_alpha   90.00
_cell.angle_beta   90.00
_cell.angle_gamma   90.00
#
_symmetry.space_group_name_H-M   'P 1'
#
loop_
_entity.id
_entity.type
_entity.pdbx_description
1 polymer ?
#
loop_
_entity_poly.entity_id
_entity_poly.type
_entity_poly.pdbx_seq_one_letter_code
_entity_poly.pdbx_strand_id
1 'polypeptide(L)'
;MQKTIGYFSTDLDQLMGLAALLAVCACMAILGGAISARKRLYELDIIAGWSLVSLTYVVAGGWMGVDFRWITGALLVALAVSAYVQFKRPEALGSADLGRTLILALPMIWLAGCMMLSQWDEFTHWMPNARYLLEHHTLPGAGNPPSPSGLPGYPYGLAYVVYLTSRIVSFLAENATPVFNVILLATLAVLVGRMIQMAMARPATGGQAAAGKPPAEKIGWLYCGIGTLAVTALNPTFVPKIVFTSYADTPTAVLVGALCVILWLLLNRLAGENDHSPQSLAWTYGLVAMATVSVKQPNIV
;
A
#
# COMPACT_ATOMS: atom_id res chain seq x y z
N MET A 1 23.47 14.74 -24.08
CA MET A 1 23.75 13.91 -22.89
C MET A 1 23.32 14.59 -21.59
N GLN A 2 23.74 15.83 -21.28
CA GLN A 2 23.26 16.57 -20.09
C GLN A 2 21.73 16.73 -20.01
N LYS A 3 21.06 17.11 -21.10
CA LYS A 3 19.57 17.16 -21.14
C LYS A 3 18.91 15.80 -20.93
N THR A 4 19.56 14.71 -21.32
CA THR A 4 19.02 13.35 -21.18
C THR A 4 19.16 12.85 -19.74
N ILE A 5 20.30 13.13 -19.10
CA ILE A 5 20.55 12.80 -17.68
C ILE A 5 19.58 13.57 -16.77
N GLY A 6 19.23 14.81 -17.14
CA GLY A 6 18.22 15.60 -16.42
C GLY A 6 16.86 14.91 -16.28
N TYR A 7 16.44 14.08 -17.24
CA TYR A 7 15.20 13.30 -17.15
C TYR A 7 15.29 12.08 -16.21
N PHE A 8 16.50 11.72 -15.76
CA PHE A 8 16.75 10.59 -14.85
C PHE A 8 17.26 11.04 -13.47
N SER A 9 17.37 12.36 -13.24
CA SER A 9 17.73 12.95 -11.96
C SER A 9 16.51 13.57 -11.31
N THR A 10 16.33 13.32 -10.01
CA THR A 10 15.27 13.99 -9.26
C THR A 10 15.56 15.48 -9.10
N ASP A 11 14.53 16.31 -9.25
CA ASP A 11 14.56 17.69 -8.75
C ASP A 11 14.22 17.73 -7.25
N LEU A 12 14.31 18.93 -6.67
CA LEU A 12 14.07 19.11 -5.23
C LEU A 12 12.61 18.78 -4.86
N ASP A 13 11.66 19.13 -5.72
CA ASP A 13 10.23 18.89 -5.49
C ASP A 13 9.92 17.38 -5.52
N GLN A 14 10.52 16.64 -6.44
CA GLN A 14 10.45 15.19 -6.51
C GLN A 14 11.06 14.53 -5.27
N LEU A 15 12.22 15.02 -4.79
CA LEU A 15 12.82 14.54 -3.55
C LEU A 15 11.93 14.80 -2.32
N MET A 16 11.34 15.99 -2.24
CA MET A 16 10.40 16.36 -1.18
C MET A 16 9.13 15.48 -1.24
N GLY A 17 8.59 15.26 -2.43
CA GLY A 17 7.44 14.37 -2.65
C GLY A 17 7.73 12.92 -2.25
N LEU A 18 8.91 12.40 -2.62
CA LEU A 18 9.38 11.07 -2.20
C LEU A 18 9.49 10.96 -0.67
N ALA A 19 10.14 11.93 -0.02
CA ALA A 19 10.30 11.94 1.43
C ALA A 19 8.94 12.02 2.16
N ALA A 20 8.03 12.87 1.66
CA ALA A 20 6.68 12.98 2.19
C ALA A 20 5.88 11.68 2.02
N LEU A 21 6.00 11.00 0.88
CA LEU A 21 5.31 9.74 0.66
C LEU A 21 5.84 8.65 1.60
N LEU A 22 7.16 8.57 1.80
CA LEU A 22 7.75 7.63 2.76
C LEU A 22 7.21 7.87 4.18
N ALA A 23 7.02 9.13 4.57
CA ALA A 23 6.37 9.47 5.84
C ALA A 23 4.90 9.02 5.88
N VAL A 24 4.13 9.24 4.81
CA VAL A 24 2.73 8.75 4.69
C VAL A 24 2.67 7.22 4.80
N CYS A 25 3.57 6.51 4.12
CA CYS A 25 3.66 5.05 4.17
C CYS A 25 3.98 4.55 5.58
N ALA A 26 4.90 5.22 6.30
CA ALA A 26 5.21 4.91 7.69
C ALA A 26 4.00 5.13 8.60
N CYS A 27 3.28 6.25 8.43
CA CYS A 27 2.04 6.52 9.16
C CYS A 27 0.97 5.45 8.90
N MET A 28 0.80 5.02 7.64
CA MET A 28 -0.11 3.92 7.30
C MET A 28 0.32 2.61 7.97
N ALA A 29 1.60 2.25 7.93
CA ALA A 29 2.08 1.06 8.64
C ALA A 29 1.80 1.11 10.15
N ILE A 30 1.98 2.27 10.79
CA ILE A 30 1.67 2.44 12.22
C ILE A 30 0.16 2.32 12.48
N LEU A 31 -0.69 2.88 11.63
CA LEU A 31 -2.15 2.74 11.76
C LEU A 31 -2.59 1.29 11.58
N GLY A 32 -2.09 0.59 10.55
CA GLY A 32 -2.47 -0.79 10.29
C GLY A 32 -1.96 -1.77 11.34
N GLY A 33 -0.80 -1.54 11.94
CA GLY A 33 -0.28 -2.36 13.02
C GLY A 33 -1.13 -2.35 14.30
N ALA A 34 -2.02 -1.36 14.47
CA ALA A 34 -3.00 -1.34 15.55
C ALA A 34 -4.22 -2.25 15.28
N ILE A 35 -4.62 -2.38 14.00
CA ILE A 35 -5.72 -3.23 13.54
C ILE A 35 -5.32 -4.71 13.59
N SER A 36 -4.07 -4.97 13.23
CA SER A 36 -3.48 -6.30 13.23
C SER A 36 -3.11 -6.76 14.65
N ALA A 37 -3.51 -7.98 15.02
CA ALA A 37 -3.30 -8.55 16.36
C ALA A 37 -1.82 -8.92 16.64
N ARG A 38 -1.56 -9.47 17.83
CA ARG A 38 -0.27 -10.11 18.16
C ARG A 38 0.03 -11.26 17.19
N LYS A 39 1.31 -11.52 16.91
CA LYS A 39 1.76 -12.48 15.87
C LYS A 39 1.24 -12.14 14.46
N ARG A 40 1.22 -10.86 14.08
CA ARG A 40 0.80 -10.41 12.74
C ARG A 40 1.91 -10.49 11.69
N LEU A 41 1.52 -10.45 10.43
CA LEU A 41 2.44 -10.19 9.31
C LEU A 41 2.63 -8.67 9.16
N TYR A 42 3.78 -8.16 9.59
CA TYR A 42 4.11 -6.74 9.55
C TYR A 42 4.04 -6.14 8.14
N GLU A 43 4.32 -6.92 7.11
CA GLU A 43 4.23 -6.50 5.70
C GLU A 43 2.79 -6.16 5.26
N LEU A 44 1.76 -6.63 5.99
CA LEU A 44 0.36 -6.24 5.74
C LEU A 44 -0.02 -4.93 6.44
N ASP A 45 0.79 -4.42 7.36
CA ASP A 45 0.41 -3.25 8.16
C ASP A 45 0.22 -2.00 7.29
N ILE A 46 1.07 -1.78 6.28
CA ILE A 46 0.89 -0.65 5.36
C ILE A 46 -0.39 -0.78 4.52
N ILE A 47 -0.70 -1.99 4.05
CA ILE A 47 -1.93 -2.26 3.29
C ILE A 47 -3.17 -2.07 4.17
N ALA A 48 -3.14 -2.59 5.41
CA ALA A 48 -4.23 -2.45 6.37
C ALA A 48 -4.45 -0.97 6.76
N GLY A 49 -3.37 -0.22 7.00
CA GLY A 49 -3.45 1.19 7.32
C GLY A 49 -3.94 2.04 6.16
N TRP A 50 -3.46 1.80 4.95
CA TRP A 50 -3.99 2.43 3.75
C TRP A 50 -5.49 2.12 3.58
N SER A 51 -5.89 0.87 3.81
CA SER A 51 -7.30 0.46 3.76
C SER A 51 -8.16 1.20 4.78
N LEU A 52 -7.67 1.35 6.02
CA LEU A 52 -8.36 2.14 7.06
C LEU A 52 -8.48 3.61 6.67
N VAL A 53 -7.40 4.20 6.15
CA VAL A 53 -7.38 5.59 5.68
C VAL A 53 -8.43 5.78 4.58
N SER A 54 -8.41 4.92 3.56
CA SER A 54 -9.37 4.95 2.46
C SER A 54 -10.81 4.80 2.95
N LEU A 55 -11.09 3.87 3.87
CA LEU A 55 -12.43 3.71 4.46
C LEU A 55 -12.88 5.00 5.14
N THR A 56 -11.98 5.60 5.92
CA THR A 56 -12.27 6.79 6.71
C THR A 56 -12.62 7.96 5.79
N TYR A 57 -11.86 8.18 4.72
CA TYR A 57 -12.18 9.22 3.74
C TYR A 57 -13.47 8.93 2.96
N VAL A 58 -13.71 7.69 2.56
CA VAL A 58 -14.95 7.32 1.86
C VAL A 58 -16.17 7.56 2.74
N VAL A 59 -16.14 7.10 3.99
CA VAL A 59 -17.29 7.23 4.92
C VAL A 59 -17.44 8.65 5.43
N ALA A 60 -16.41 9.24 6.03
CA ALA A 60 -16.52 10.57 6.62
C ALA A 60 -16.59 11.66 5.54
N GLY A 61 -15.76 11.55 4.50
CA GLY A 61 -15.71 12.54 3.43
C GLY A 61 -16.87 12.40 2.44
N GLY A 62 -17.12 11.18 1.97
CA GLY A 62 -18.14 10.93 0.96
C GLY A 62 -19.56 10.85 1.50
N TRP A 63 -19.80 10.06 2.55
CA TRP A 63 -21.15 9.89 3.09
C TRP A 63 -21.52 11.03 4.06
N MET A 64 -20.63 11.36 5.00
CA MET A 64 -20.94 12.39 6.01
C MET A 64 -20.63 13.82 5.54
N GLY A 65 -19.94 14.01 4.42
CA GLY A 65 -19.58 15.33 3.90
C GLY A 65 -18.57 16.10 4.76
N VAL A 66 -17.77 15.39 5.56
CA VAL A 66 -16.78 16.01 6.45
C VAL A 66 -15.58 16.50 5.66
N ASP A 67 -15.15 17.73 5.94
CA ASP A 67 -13.93 18.31 5.35
C ASP A 67 -12.70 17.46 5.69
N PHE A 68 -11.89 17.19 4.66
CA PHE A 68 -10.75 16.29 4.72
C PHE A 68 -9.68 16.74 5.72
N ARG A 69 -9.62 18.02 6.09
CA ARG A 69 -8.72 18.53 7.13
C ARG A 69 -9.05 17.92 8.49
N TRP A 70 -10.33 17.84 8.84
CA TRP A 70 -10.78 17.24 10.09
C TRP A 70 -10.55 15.74 10.10
N ILE A 71 -10.80 15.07 8.97
CA ILE A 71 -10.50 13.64 8.79
C ILE A 71 -8.99 13.39 9.00
N THR A 72 -8.13 14.18 8.37
CA THR A 72 -6.68 14.11 8.53
C THR A 72 -6.28 14.32 9.99
N GLY A 73 -6.84 15.32 10.66
CA GLY A 73 -6.59 15.59 12.08
C GLY A 73 -6.96 14.41 12.99
N ALA A 74 -8.13 13.80 12.76
CA ALA A 74 -8.57 12.61 13.49
C ALA A 74 -7.63 11.41 13.25
N LEU A 75 -7.18 11.20 12.01
CA LEU A 75 -6.21 10.15 11.68
C LEU A 75 -4.85 10.39 12.35
N LEU A 76 -4.41 11.65 12.52
CA LEU A 76 -3.18 11.96 13.26
C LEU A 76 -3.30 11.63 14.76
N VAL A 77 -4.47 11.87 15.36
CA VAL A 77 -4.74 11.44 16.74
C VAL A 77 -4.73 9.92 16.83
N ALA A 78 -5.42 9.24 15.91
CA ALA A 78 -5.42 7.77 15.84
C ALA A 78 -4.02 7.20 15.63
N LEU A 79 -3.17 7.87 14.85
CA LEU A 79 -1.77 7.54 14.63
C LEU A 79 -0.98 7.63 15.94
N ALA A 80 -1.13 8.71 16.71
CA ALA A 80 -0.44 8.87 17.99
C ALA A 80 -0.84 7.76 19.00
N VAL A 81 -2.14 7.44 19.08
CA VAL A 81 -2.64 6.34 19.91
C VAL A 81 -2.09 5.00 19.42
N SER A 82 -2.10 4.75 18.11
CA SER A 82 -1.58 3.52 17.51
C SER A 82 -0.09 3.36 17.77
N ALA A 83 0.70 4.41 17.60
CA ALA A 83 2.13 4.44 17.89
C ALA A 83 2.40 4.13 19.37
N TYR A 84 1.65 4.76 20.29
CA TYR A 84 1.78 4.52 21.72
C TYR A 84 1.46 3.06 22.09
N VAL A 85 0.36 2.50 21.58
CA VAL A 85 -0.03 1.12 21.83
C VAL A 85 1.03 0.15 21.30
N GLN A 86 1.58 0.41 20.11
CA GLN A 86 2.63 -0.43 19.53
C GLN A 86 3.95 -0.33 20.29
N PHE A 87 4.34 0.86 20.74
CA PHE A 87 5.55 1.06 21.55
C PHE A 87 5.51 0.29 22.89
N LYS A 88 4.30 0.02 23.40
CA LYS A 88 4.10 -0.80 24.61
C LYS A 88 4.15 -2.31 24.34
N ARG A 89 4.16 -2.75 23.09
CA ARG A 89 4.27 -4.18 22.74
C ARG A 89 5.75 -4.60 22.79
N PRO A 90 6.07 -5.81 23.29
CA PRO A 90 7.44 -6.34 23.25
C PRO A 90 7.89 -6.78 21.85
N GLU A 91 6.97 -6.78 20.89
CA GLU A 91 7.17 -7.17 19.50
C GLU A 91 7.89 -6.05 18.72
N ALA A 92 8.58 -6.41 17.63
CA ALA A 92 9.25 -5.42 16.78
C ALA A 92 8.26 -4.41 16.16
N LEU A 93 8.70 -3.17 15.95
CA LEU A 93 7.89 -2.10 15.35
C LEU A 93 7.80 -2.18 13.81
N GLY A 94 8.29 -3.26 13.19
CA GLY A 94 8.26 -3.41 11.73
C GLY A 94 8.95 -4.66 11.20
N SER A 95 8.80 -4.89 9.89
CA SER A 95 9.38 -6.04 9.20
C SER A 95 10.81 -5.76 8.75
N ALA A 96 11.79 -6.49 9.31
CA ALA A 96 13.16 -6.48 8.80
C ALA A 96 13.22 -6.95 7.33
N ASP A 97 12.33 -7.85 6.92
CA ASP A 97 12.26 -8.35 5.55
C ASP A 97 11.70 -7.31 4.58
N LEU A 98 10.73 -6.49 5.01
CA LEU A 98 10.31 -5.33 4.21
C LEU A 98 11.47 -4.34 4.01
N GLY A 99 12.25 -4.07 5.06
CA GLY A 99 13.46 -3.26 4.94
C GLY A 99 14.47 -3.81 3.91
N ARG A 100 14.73 -5.13 3.94
CA ARG A 100 15.59 -5.80 2.95
C ARG A 100 15.05 -5.67 1.53
N THR A 101 13.76 -5.92 1.34
CA THR A 101 13.12 -5.80 0.03
C THR A 101 13.10 -4.36 -0.49
N LEU A 102 12.89 -3.37 0.39
CA LEU A 102 12.99 -1.95 0.02
C LEU A 102 14.42 -1.58 -0.40
N ILE A 103 15.44 -2.12 0.26
CA ILE A 103 16.84 -1.95 -0.16
C ILE A 103 17.06 -2.53 -1.57
N LEU A 104 16.53 -3.72 -1.85
CA LEU A 104 16.60 -4.34 -3.18
C LEU A 104 15.81 -3.55 -4.24
N ALA A 105 14.72 -2.89 -3.83
CA ALA A 105 13.89 -2.05 -4.68
C ALA A 105 14.40 -0.61 -4.84
N LEU A 106 15.49 -0.20 -4.17
CA LEU A 106 16.02 1.17 -4.24
C LEU A 106 16.19 1.71 -5.67
N PRO A 107 16.73 0.94 -6.64
CA PRO A 107 16.83 1.43 -8.02
C PRO A 107 15.46 1.77 -8.62
N MET A 108 14.43 0.98 -8.33
CA MET A 108 13.07 1.23 -8.80
C MET A 108 12.41 2.39 -8.06
N ILE A 109 12.63 2.52 -6.76
CA ILE A 109 12.15 3.66 -5.96
C ILE A 109 12.76 4.96 -6.50
N TRP A 110 14.05 4.94 -6.82
CA TRP A 110 14.73 6.08 -7.44
C TRP A 110 14.12 6.43 -8.80
N LEU A 111 13.98 5.44 -9.69
CA LEU A 111 13.39 5.65 -11.01
C LEU A 111 11.95 6.17 -10.91
N ALA A 112 11.12 5.59 -10.05
CA ALA A 112 9.76 6.01 -9.79
C ALA A 112 9.69 7.44 -9.20
N GLY A 113 10.66 7.80 -8.36
CA GLY A 113 10.78 9.14 -7.79
C GLY A 113 11.07 10.22 -8.83
N CYS A 114 11.78 9.86 -9.91
CA CYS A 114 12.07 10.75 -11.05
C CYS A 114 10.92 10.82 -12.08
N MET A 115 9.88 9.99 -11.97
CA MET A 115 8.83 9.94 -12.99
C MET A 115 7.98 11.19 -13.00
N MET A 116 7.63 11.61 -14.22
CA MET A 116 6.62 12.61 -14.50
C MET A 116 5.39 11.93 -15.08
N LEU A 117 4.25 12.62 -15.00
CA LEU A 117 3.01 12.15 -15.63
C LEU A 117 3.25 11.91 -17.11
N SER A 118 2.77 10.77 -17.61
CA SER A 118 3.08 10.33 -18.97
C SER A 118 1.91 9.66 -19.68
N GLN A 119 0.90 9.17 -18.95
CA GLN A 119 -0.21 8.43 -19.52
C GLN A 119 -1.48 9.26 -19.63
N TRP A 120 -2.29 8.94 -20.65
CA TRP A 120 -3.57 9.61 -20.91
C TRP A 120 -4.50 9.62 -19.69
N ASP A 121 -4.63 8.49 -18.98
CA ASP A 121 -5.53 8.41 -17.83
C ASP A 121 -5.03 9.25 -16.65
N GLU A 122 -3.70 9.46 -16.55
CA GLU A 122 -3.12 10.33 -15.52
C GLU A 122 -3.57 11.77 -15.69
N PHE A 123 -3.56 12.25 -16.94
CA PHE A 123 -3.99 13.61 -17.28
C PHE A 123 -5.50 13.78 -17.28
N THR A 124 -6.27 12.74 -17.63
CA THR A 124 -7.73 12.88 -17.74
C THR A 124 -8.45 12.78 -16.42
N HIS A 125 -8.04 11.90 -15.50
CA HIS A 125 -8.80 11.71 -14.26
C HIS A 125 -7.96 11.40 -13.02
N TRP A 126 -6.87 10.62 -13.07
CA TRP A 126 -6.14 10.27 -11.84
C TRP A 126 -5.57 11.49 -11.13
N MET A 127 -4.79 12.31 -11.85
CA MET A 127 -4.16 13.49 -11.27
C MET A 127 -5.14 14.65 -11.05
N PRO A 128 -6.07 14.95 -11.97
CA PRO A 128 -7.14 15.91 -11.72
C PRO A 128 -7.95 15.60 -10.46
N ASN A 129 -8.27 14.33 -10.20
CA ASN A 129 -8.97 13.92 -8.99
C ASN A 129 -8.12 14.20 -7.73
N ALA A 130 -6.84 13.84 -7.73
CA ALA A 130 -5.95 14.13 -6.61
C ALA A 130 -5.78 15.64 -6.34
N ARG A 131 -5.60 16.42 -7.41
CA ARG A 131 -5.51 17.88 -7.34
C ARG A 131 -6.77 18.50 -6.75
N TYR A 132 -7.94 18.04 -7.18
CA TYR A 132 -9.22 18.50 -6.64
C TYR A 132 -9.31 18.32 -5.11
N LEU A 133 -8.86 17.17 -4.58
CA LEU A 133 -8.84 16.94 -3.13
C LEU A 133 -7.92 17.92 -2.40
N LEU A 134 -6.78 18.25 -3.01
CA LEU A 134 -5.81 19.18 -2.44
C LEU A 134 -6.37 20.61 -2.40
N GLU A 135 -7.06 21.05 -3.46
CA GLU A 135 -7.60 22.40 -3.59
C GLU A 135 -8.89 22.61 -2.77
N HIS A 136 -9.74 21.59 -2.65
CA HIS A 136 -11.08 21.73 -2.08
C HIS A 136 -11.34 20.93 -0.80
N HIS A 137 -10.45 20.01 -0.41
CA HIS A 137 -10.57 19.20 0.82
C HIS A 137 -11.91 18.45 0.96
N THR A 138 -12.50 18.05 -0.17
CA THR A 138 -13.78 17.36 -0.26
C THR A 138 -13.82 16.52 -1.54
N LEU A 139 -14.82 15.64 -1.66
CA LEU A 139 -15.10 14.94 -2.91
C LEU A 139 -15.94 15.81 -3.86
N PRO A 140 -15.85 15.62 -5.18
CA PRO A 140 -16.74 16.31 -6.10
C PRO A 140 -18.18 15.82 -5.90
N GLY A 141 -19.14 16.72 -6.13
CA GLY A 141 -20.55 16.42 -5.93
C GLY A 141 -21.41 17.67 -5.97
N ALA A 142 -22.73 17.47 -5.79
CA ALA A 142 -23.67 18.59 -5.75
C ALA A 142 -23.32 19.55 -4.61
N GLY A 143 -23.25 20.85 -4.92
CA GLY A 143 -22.89 21.89 -3.95
C GLY A 143 -21.40 22.14 -3.75
N ASN A 144 -20.53 21.33 -4.36
CA ASN A 144 -19.08 21.54 -4.35
C ASN A 144 -18.59 22.15 -5.69
N PRO A 145 -17.37 22.72 -5.74
CA PRO A 145 -16.79 23.22 -6.97
C PRO A 145 -16.76 22.17 -8.09
N PRO A 146 -16.87 22.57 -9.37
CA PRO A 146 -16.80 21.65 -10.48
C PRO A 146 -15.42 20.98 -10.55
N SER A 147 -15.40 19.66 -10.78
CA SER A 147 -14.14 18.93 -10.95
C SER A 147 -13.62 19.07 -12.39
N PRO A 148 -12.32 19.34 -12.59
CA PRO A 148 -11.71 19.33 -13.93
C PRO A 148 -11.47 17.92 -14.48
N SER A 149 -11.75 16.87 -13.70
CA SER A 149 -11.57 15.47 -14.09
C SER A 149 -12.60 15.04 -15.14
N GLY A 150 -12.15 14.27 -16.14
CA GLY A 150 -13.04 13.60 -17.09
C GLY A 150 -13.87 12.49 -16.45
N LEU A 151 -13.43 11.95 -15.31
CA LEU A 151 -14.14 10.92 -14.54
C LEU A 151 -14.11 11.29 -13.04
N PRO A 152 -14.95 12.25 -12.61
CA PRO A 152 -14.96 12.73 -11.22
C PRO A 152 -15.53 11.70 -10.24
N GLY A 153 -16.26 10.68 -10.72
CA GLY A 153 -16.74 9.57 -9.90
C GLY A 153 -15.75 8.40 -9.79
N TYR A 154 -14.56 8.50 -10.40
CA TYR A 154 -13.60 7.39 -10.37
C TYR A 154 -13.08 7.15 -8.93
N PRO A 155 -12.82 5.89 -8.52
CA PRO A 155 -12.46 5.60 -7.14
C PRO A 155 -11.19 6.35 -6.66
N TYR A 156 -11.23 6.85 -5.43
CA TYR A 156 -10.25 7.81 -4.89
C TYR A 156 -9.14 7.17 -4.04
N GLY A 157 -9.08 5.84 -3.91
CA GLY A 157 -8.15 5.14 -3.01
C GLY A 157 -6.68 5.54 -3.19
N LEU A 158 -6.24 5.75 -4.44
CA LEU A 158 -4.91 6.28 -4.75
C LEU A 158 -4.83 7.81 -4.62
N ALA A 159 -5.88 8.52 -5.00
CA ALA A 159 -5.92 9.98 -4.87
C ALA A 159 -5.77 10.44 -3.41
N TYR A 160 -6.23 9.64 -2.44
CA TYR A 160 -5.98 9.91 -1.01
C TYR A 160 -4.49 9.83 -0.63
N VAL A 161 -3.72 8.93 -1.25
CA VAL A 161 -2.27 8.83 -1.03
C VAL A 161 -1.57 10.08 -1.55
N VAL A 162 -1.92 10.51 -2.77
CA VAL A 162 -1.40 11.75 -3.37
C VAL A 162 -1.80 12.95 -2.52
N TYR A 163 -3.07 13.04 -2.13
CA TYR A 163 -3.58 14.11 -1.26
C TYR A 163 -2.78 14.23 0.05
N LEU A 164 -2.63 13.14 0.79
CA LEU A 164 -1.89 13.14 2.06
C LEU A 164 -0.42 13.51 1.88
N THR A 165 0.20 13.03 0.81
CA THR A 165 1.59 13.36 0.47
C THR A 165 1.72 14.85 0.15
N SER A 166 0.84 15.36 -0.72
CA SER A 166 0.77 16.77 -1.10
C SER A 166 0.47 17.70 0.06
N ARG A 167 -0.29 17.26 1.07
CA ARG A 167 -0.54 18.06 2.27
C ARG A 167 0.71 18.32 3.11
N ILE A 168 1.73 17.46 3.02
CA ILE A 168 3.01 17.65 3.70
C ILE A 168 3.86 18.68 2.96
N VAL A 169 3.90 18.61 1.63
CA VAL A 169 4.78 19.45 0.80
C VAL A 169 4.14 20.72 0.24
N SER A 170 2.81 20.87 0.40
CA SER A 170 2.00 22.02 -0.07
C SER A 170 1.96 22.23 -1.59
N PHE A 171 2.37 21.23 -2.38
CA PHE A 171 2.20 21.18 -3.83
C PHE A 171 1.75 19.78 -4.26
N LEU A 172 1.39 19.62 -5.54
CA LEU A 172 0.95 18.34 -6.08
C LEU A 172 2.14 17.38 -6.24
N ALA A 173 2.19 16.32 -5.43
CA ALA A 173 3.28 15.36 -5.44
C ALA A 173 3.03 14.31 -6.52
N GLU A 174 3.34 14.63 -7.77
CA GLU A 174 3.01 13.79 -8.93
C GLU A 174 3.70 12.42 -8.91
N ASN A 175 4.89 12.34 -8.31
CA ASN A 175 5.65 11.11 -8.17
C ASN A 175 5.16 10.20 -7.02
N ALA A 176 4.14 10.61 -6.25
CA ALA A 176 3.66 9.86 -5.11
C ALA A 176 3.11 8.47 -5.52
N THR A 177 2.29 8.38 -6.56
CA THR A 177 1.68 7.10 -6.96
C THR A 177 2.70 6.09 -7.52
N PRO A 178 3.60 6.46 -8.45
CA PRO A 178 4.65 5.56 -8.93
C PRO A 178 5.50 4.97 -7.80
N VAL A 179 5.92 5.80 -6.86
CA VAL A 179 6.73 5.34 -5.73
C VAL A 179 5.90 4.45 -4.79
N PHE A 180 4.63 4.81 -4.55
CA PHE A 180 3.73 4.01 -3.72
C PHE A 180 3.52 2.61 -4.31
N ASN A 181 3.36 2.51 -5.64
CA ASN A 181 3.26 1.24 -6.33
C ASN A 181 4.49 0.35 -6.11
N VAL A 182 5.70 0.92 -6.14
CA VAL A 182 6.93 0.16 -5.86
C VAL A 182 6.98 -0.31 -4.41
N ILE A 183 6.55 0.52 -3.46
CA ILE A 183 6.45 0.13 -2.04
C ILE A 183 5.43 -1.00 -1.86
N LEU A 184 4.27 -0.91 -2.51
CA LEU A 184 3.27 -1.97 -2.50
C LEU A 184 3.81 -3.27 -3.12
N LEU A 185 4.54 -3.20 -4.24
CA LEU A 185 5.21 -4.37 -4.81
C LEU A 185 6.25 -4.96 -3.83
N ALA A 186 6.99 -4.13 -3.10
CA ALA A 186 7.91 -4.61 -2.07
C ALA A 186 7.18 -5.36 -0.94
N THR A 187 5.99 -4.93 -0.54
CA THR A 187 5.16 -5.67 0.44
C THR A 187 4.73 -7.03 -0.12
N LEU A 188 4.27 -7.07 -1.37
CA LEU A 188 3.87 -8.30 -2.04
C LEU A 188 5.06 -9.25 -2.22
N ALA A 189 6.25 -8.73 -2.54
CA ALA A 189 7.47 -9.51 -2.64
C ALA A 189 7.81 -10.23 -1.34
N VAL A 190 7.66 -9.57 -0.19
CA VAL A 190 7.85 -10.22 1.13
C VAL A 190 6.82 -11.33 1.33
N LEU A 191 5.55 -11.09 1.02
CA LEU A 191 4.50 -12.10 1.13
C LEU A 191 4.77 -13.32 0.24
N VAL A 192 5.15 -13.10 -1.02
CA VAL A 192 5.51 -14.16 -1.98
C VAL A 192 6.74 -14.93 -1.50
N GLY A 193 7.80 -14.23 -1.10
CA GLY A 193 9.01 -14.85 -0.57
C GLY A 193 8.73 -15.72 0.65
N ARG A 194 7.85 -15.25 1.55
CA ARG A 194 7.39 -16.02 2.72
C ARG A 194 6.62 -17.28 2.32
N MET A 195 5.68 -17.17 1.37
CA MET A 195 4.94 -18.33 0.86
C MET A 195 5.87 -19.37 0.23
N ILE A 196 6.86 -18.95 -0.55
CA ILE A 196 7.84 -19.86 -1.15
C ILE A 196 8.67 -20.54 -0.06
N GLN A 197 9.14 -19.80 0.95
CA GLN A 197 9.86 -20.39 2.08
C GLN A 197 9.00 -21.43 2.80
N MET A 198 7.75 -21.11 3.08
CA MET A 198 6.80 -22.02 3.74
C MET A 198 6.54 -23.27 2.90
N ALA A 199 6.38 -23.14 1.58
CA ALA A 199 6.17 -24.27 0.68
C ALA A 199 7.40 -25.20 0.64
N MET A 200 8.61 -24.63 0.59
CA MET A 200 9.86 -25.39 0.58
C MET A 200 10.17 -26.07 1.93
N ALA A 201 9.61 -25.55 3.03
CA ALA A 201 9.77 -26.12 4.36
C ALA A 201 8.81 -27.29 4.65
N ARG A 202 7.82 -27.56 3.79
CA ARG A 202 6.90 -28.68 3.95
C ARG A 202 7.60 -30.01 3.61
N PRO A 203 7.46 -31.07 4.44
CA PRO A 203 7.97 -32.40 4.09
C PRO A 203 7.36 -32.90 2.76
N ALA A 204 8.18 -33.52 1.91
CA ALA A 204 7.79 -34.00 0.59
C ALA A 204 6.79 -35.18 0.59
N THR A 205 6.54 -35.79 1.75
CA THR A 205 5.55 -36.84 1.94
C THR A 205 4.35 -36.23 2.64
N GLY A 206 3.15 -36.41 2.07
CA GLY A 206 1.86 -35.84 2.54
C GLY A 206 1.36 -36.32 3.91
N GLY A 207 2.26 -36.56 4.86
CA GLY A 207 1.94 -36.68 6.27
C GLY A 207 1.51 -35.33 6.83
N GLN A 208 0.57 -35.37 7.78
CA GLN A 208 0.13 -34.21 8.56
C GLN A 208 1.32 -33.31 8.85
N ALA A 209 1.17 -32.03 8.48
CA ALA A 209 2.16 -30.99 8.70
C ALA A 209 2.83 -31.25 10.05
N ALA A 210 4.15 -31.43 10.06
CA ALA A 210 4.89 -31.57 11.29
C ALA A 210 4.55 -30.35 12.15
N ALA A 211 3.62 -30.54 13.08
CA ALA A 211 3.28 -29.60 14.11
C ALA A 211 4.59 -29.38 14.87
N GLY A 212 5.22 -28.22 14.72
CA GLY A 212 6.36 -27.93 15.59
C GLY A 212 7.38 -26.90 15.16
N LYS A 213 7.38 -26.37 13.92
CA LYS A 213 8.15 -25.14 13.67
C LYS A 213 7.24 -24.01 13.23
N PRO A 214 7.01 -22.99 14.08
CA PRO A 214 6.42 -21.76 13.61
C PRO A 214 7.26 -21.26 12.43
N PRO A 215 6.64 -20.65 11.41
CA PRO A 215 7.37 -20.08 10.29
C PRO A 215 8.49 -19.19 10.82
N ALA A 216 9.66 -19.25 10.19
CA ALA A 216 10.78 -18.42 10.59
C ALA A 216 10.31 -16.96 10.67
N GLU A 217 10.58 -16.31 11.80
CA GLU A 217 10.18 -14.92 12.04
C GLU A 217 10.71 -13.99 10.93
N LYS A 218 11.85 -14.37 10.33
CA LYS A 218 12.50 -13.67 9.21
C LYS A 218 12.72 -14.63 8.04
N ILE A 219 12.41 -14.18 6.82
CA ILE A 219 12.61 -14.97 5.60
C ILE A 219 14.04 -14.81 5.05
N GLY A 220 14.73 -13.70 5.34
CA GLY A 220 16.13 -13.49 4.94
C GLY A 220 16.31 -12.97 3.51
N TRP A 221 17.55 -12.56 3.17
CA TRP A 221 17.87 -11.91 1.89
C TRP A 221 17.53 -12.74 0.66
N LEU A 222 17.74 -14.06 0.73
CA LEU A 222 17.44 -14.96 -0.40
C LEU A 222 15.96 -14.91 -0.79
N TYR A 223 15.06 -15.10 0.17
CA TYR A 223 13.63 -15.12 -0.10
C TYR A 223 13.07 -13.70 -0.37
N CYS A 224 13.67 -12.65 0.21
CA CYS A 224 13.37 -11.27 -0.20
C CYS A 224 13.77 -11.02 -1.67
N GLY A 225 14.94 -11.51 -2.10
CA GLY A 225 15.41 -11.41 -3.48
C GLY A 225 14.55 -12.20 -4.46
N ILE A 226 14.22 -13.45 -4.14
CA ILE A 226 13.30 -14.27 -4.95
C ILE A 226 11.94 -13.60 -5.06
N GLY A 227 11.39 -13.13 -3.93
CA GLY A 227 10.12 -12.39 -3.92
C GLY A 227 10.17 -11.12 -4.77
N THR A 228 11.27 -10.36 -4.70
CA THR A 228 11.48 -9.15 -5.51
C THR A 228 11.50 -9.50 -7.01
N LEU A 229 12.26 -10.52 -7.40
CA LEU A 229 12.29 -10.99 -8.79
C LEU A 229 10.92 -11.49 -9.25
N ALA A 230 10.21 -12.22 -8.40
CA ALA A 230 8.90 -12.79 -8.69
C ALA A 230 7.81 -11.75 -8.93
N VAL A 231 7.90 -10.55 -8.34
CA VAL A 231 6.96 -9.45 -8.59
C VAL A 231 7.46 -8.44 -9.63
N THR A 232 8.70 -8.59 -10.12
CA THR A 232 9.33 -7.70 -11.09
C THR A 232 9.81 -8.47 -12.34
N ALA A 233 11.10 -8.77 -12.45
CA ALA A 233 11.73 -9.29 -13.66
C ALA A 233 11.19 -10.65 -14.13
N LEU A 234 10.68 -11.49 -13.22
CA LEU A 234 10.09 -12.78 -13.54
C LEU A 234 8.57 -12.72 -13.67
N ASN A 235 7.96 -11.56 -13.45
CA ASN A 235 6.52 -11.38 -13.58
C ASN A 235 6.18 -10.90 -15.00
N PRO A 236 5.52 -11.71 -15.84
CA PRO A 236 5.12 -11.28 -17.17
C PRO A 236 4.08 -10.14 -17.16
N THR A 237 3.42 -9.89 -16.03
CA THR A 237 2.50 -8.75 -15.86
C THR A 237 3.18 -7.49 -15.34
N PHE A 238 4.49 -7.54 -15.07
CA PHE A 238 5.25 -6.35 -14.71
C PHE A 238 5.53 -5.52 -15.96
N VAL A 239 4.71 -4.49 -16.16
CA VAL A 239 4.87 -3.54 -17.27
C VAL A 239 5.34 -2.21 -16.68
N PRO A 240 6.60 -1.78 -16.90
CA PRO A 240 7.13 -0.53 -16.34
C PRO A 240 6.26 0.69 -16.64
N LYS A 241 5.67 0.73 -17.84
CA LYS A 241 4.74 1.78 -18.30
C LYS A 241 3.45 1.88 -17.47
N ILE A 242 3.10 0.83 -16.71
CA ILE A 242 1.91 0.80 -15.84
C ILE A 242 2.32 0.92 -14.37
N VAL A 243 3.39 0.24 -13.97
CA VAL A 243 3.86 0.25 -12.57
C VAL A 243 4.31 1.64 -12.13
N PHE A 244 5.00 2.36 -13.02
CA PHE A 244 5.59 3.66 -12.73
C PHE A 244 4.65 4.84 -13.06
N THR A 245 3.34 4.63 -12.98
CA THR A 245 2.32 5.65 -13.27
C THR A 245 1.24 5.63 -12.19
N SER A 246 0.28 6.55 -12.30
CA SER A 246 -0.85 6.63 -11.37
C SER A 246 -1.98 5.62 -11.63
N TYR A 247 -1.70 4.59 -12.43
CA TYR A 247 -2.68 3.57 -12.79
C TYR A 247 -2.99 2.66 -11.61
N ALA A 248 -4.26 2.32 -11.46
CA ALA A 248 -4.74 1.50 -10.35
C ALA A 248 -4.47 -0.01 -10.51
N ASP A 249 -3.90 -0.45 -11.63
CA ASP A 249 -3.66 -1.86 -11.95
C ASP A 249 -2.67 -2.53 -10.99
N THR A 250 -1.51 -1.93 -10.76
CA THR A 250 -0.50 -2.42 -9.79
C THR A 250 -1.05 -2.52 -8.36
N PRO A 251 -1.65 -1.45 -7.79
CA PRO A 251 -2.19 -1.53 -6.44
C PRO A 251 -3.35 -2.52 -6.34
N THR A 252 -4.20 -2.64 -7.38
CA THR A 252 -5.26 -3.66 -7.40
C THR A 252 -4.66 -5.07 -7.34
N ALA A 253 -3.63 -5.36 -8.13
CA ALA A 253 -2.95 -6.66 -8.11
C ALA A 253 -2.35 -6.98 -6.73
N VAL A 254 -1.72 -5.99 -6.08
CA VAL A 254 -1.16 -6.15 -4.73
C VAL A 254 -2.26 -6.40 -3.70
N LEU A 255 -3.36 -5.65 -3.74
CA LEU A 255 -4.49 -5.85 -2.82
C LEU A 255 -5.14 -7.22 -2.99
N VAL A 256 -5.35 -7.68 -4.23
CA VAL A 256 -5.86 -9.04 -4.52
C VAL A 256 -4.87 -10.10 -4.02
N GLY A 257 -3.57 -9.92 -4.25
CA GLY A 257 -2.53 -10.82 -3.71
C GLY A 257 -2.57 -10.89 -2.18
N ALA A 258 -2.72 -9.74 -1.51
CA ALA A 258 -2.86 -9.68 -0.06
C ALA A 258 -4.14 -10.38 0.42
N LEU A 259 -5.28 -10.20 -0.26
CA LEU A 259 -6.53 -10.90 0.06
C LEU A 259 -6.37 -12.41 -0.03
N CYS A 260 -5.73 -12.92 -1.08
CA CYS A 260 -5.44 -14.34 -1.22
C CYS A 260 -4.61 -14.89 -0.05
N VAL A 261 -3.57 -14.15 0.37
CA VAL A 261 -2.74 -14.54 1.51
C VAL A 261 -3.52 -14.52 2.82
N ILE A 262 -4.29 -13.46 3.08
CA ILE A 262 -5.09 -13.32 4.31
C ILE A 262 -6.15 -14.43 4.37
N LEU A 263 -6.82 -14.70 3.25
CA LEU A 263 -7.81 -15.78 3.16
C LEU A 263 -7.16 -17.14 3.43
N TRP A 264 -6.00 -17.40 2.84
CA TRP A 264 -5.24 -18.62 3.10
C TRP A 264 -4.88 -18.77 4.59
N LEU A 265 -4.42 -17.69 5.24
CA LEU A 265 -4.16 -17.70 6.69
C LEU A 265 -5.42 -17.95 7.51
N LEU A 266 -6.56 -17.41 7.10
CA LEU A 266 -7.85 -17.62 7.75
C LEU A 266 -8.28 -19.10 7.63
N LEU A 267 -8.14 -19.70 6.45
CA LEU A 267 -8.44 -21.12 6.21
C LEU A 267 -7.53 -22.03 7.04
N ASN A 268 -6.22 -21.77 7.04
CA ASN A 268 -5.29 -22.51 7.90
C ASN A 268 -5.64 -22.35 9.39
N ARG A 269 -6.13 -21.17 9.80
CA ARG A 269 -6.55 -20.94 11.19
C ARG A 269 -7.78 -21.78 11.55
N LEU A 270 -8.75 -21.86 10.63
CA LEU A 270 -9.95 -22.70 10.78
C LEU A 270 -9.60 -24.20 10.80
N ALA A 271 -8.55 -24.60 10.08
CA ALA A 271 -7.99 -25.95 10.10
C ALA A 271 -7.11 -26.23 11.35
N GLY A 272 -6.82 -25.24 12.19
CA GLY A 272 -5.97 -25.39 13.38
C GLY A 272 -4.46 -25.41 13.09
N GLU A 273 -4.03 -24.95 11.90
CA GLU A 273 -2.65 -25.02 11.43
C GLU A 273 -1.81 -23.76 11.75
N ASN A 274 -2.43 -22.71 12.30
CA ASN A 274 -1.72 -21.52 12.74
C ASN A 274 -2.36 -20.85 13.97
N ASP A 275 -1.60 -19.95 14.59
CA ASP A 275 -1.98 -19.23 15.81
C ASP A 275 -2.47 -17.79 15.56
N HIS A 276 -2.73 -17.40 14.30
CA HIS A 276 -3.16 -16.04 14.01
C HIS A 276 -4.56 -15.78 14.60
N SER A 277 -4.82 -14.53 14.99
CA SER A 277 -6.14 -14.15 15.49
C SER A 277 -7.17 -14.16 14.34
N PRO A 278 -8.23 -15.00 14.40
CA PRO A 278 -9.21 -15.09 13.32
C PRO A 278 -9.99 -13.79 13.14
N GLN A 279 -10.30 -13.09 14.25
CA GLN A 279 -10.99 -11.80 14.20
C GLN A 279 -10.14 -10.73 13.52
N SER A 280 -8.84 -10.69 13.83
CA SER A 280 -7.93 -9.73 13.21
C SER A 280 -7.76 -10.01 11.72
N LEU A 281 -7.58 -11.27 11.31
CA LEU A 281 -7.53 -11.65 9.90
C LEU A 281 -8.83 -11.28 9.16
N ALA A 282 -9.99 -11.52 9.77
CA ALA A 282 -11.28 -11.17 9.16
C ALA A 282 -11.46 -9.65 9.00
N TRP A 283 -11.09 -8.85 10.02
CA TRP A 283 -11.13 -7.39 9.92
C TRP A 283 -10.17 -6.85 8.86
N THR A 284 -8.92 -7.34 8.85
CA THR A 284 -7.95 -6.97 7.82
C THR A 284 -8.44 -7.37 6.43
N TYR A 285 -8.99 -8.57 6.26
CA TYR A 285 -9.57 -9.02 4.98
C TYR A 285 -10.68 -8.07 4.51
N GLY A 286 -11.65 -7.74 5.39
CA GLY A 286 -12.75 -6.84 5.05
C GLY A 286 -12.28 -5.44 4.66
N LEU A 287 -11.31 -4.88 5.40
CA LEU A 287 -10.71 -3.59 5.09
C LEU A 287 -10.00 -3.59 3.74
N VAL A 288 -9.17 -4.61 3.49
CA VAL A 288 -8.45 -4.74 2.22
C VAL A 288 -9.41 -4.94 1.05
N ALA A 289 -10.47 -5.73 1.23
CA ALA A 289 -11.49 -5.94 0.18
C ALA A 289 -12.20 -4.64 -0.19
N MET A 290 -12.57 -3.84 0.81
CA MET A 290 -13.12 -2.51 0.60
C MET A 290 -12.11 -1.59 -0.11
N ALA A 291 -10.83 -1.65 0.28
CA ALA A 291 -9.79 -0.85 -0.34
C ALA A 291 -9.63 -1.19 -1.84
N THR A 292 -9.73 -2.47 -2.21
CA THR A 292 -9.68 -2.89 -3.61
C THR A 292 -10.82 -2.25 -4.43
N VAL A 293 -12.04 -2.20 -3.88
CA VAL A 293 -13.17 -1.50 -4.51
C VAL A 293 -12.90 0.01 -4.61
N SER A 294 -12.32 0.61 -3.56
CA SER A 294 -11.98 2.03 -3.51
C SER A 294 -10.86 2.44 -4.46
N VAL A 295 -10.12 1.48 -5.03
CA VAL A 295 -9.00 1.70 -5.95
C VAL A 295 -9.44 1.49 -7.40
N LYS A 296 -10.17 0.39 -7.68
CA LYS A 296 -10.67 0.11 -9.04
C LYS A 296 -11.87 -0.84 -8.99
N GLN A 297 -13.07 -0.28 -8.78
CA GLN A 297 -14.33 -1.03 -8.74
C GLN A 297 -14.56 -1.95 -9.95
N PRO A 298 -14.31 -1.55 -11.22
CA PRO A 298 -14.57 -2.41 -12.38
C PRO A 298 -13.74 -3.70 -12.44
N ASN A 299 -12.67 -3.82 -11.63
CA ASN A 299 -11.87 -5.03 -11.59
C ASN A 299 -12.48 -6.13 -10.69
N ILE A 300 -13.54 -5.83 -9.94
CA ILE A 300 -14.09 -6.69 -8.89
C ILE A 300 -15.61 -6.89 -9.03
N VAL A 301 -16.31 -5.90 -9.59
CA VAL A 301 -17.77 -5.91 -9.81
C VAL A 301 -18.11 -6.26 -11.25
#